data_AF-A0A2X2VRK9-F1
#
_entry.id   AF-A0A2X2VRK9-F1
#
_cell.length_a   1.000
_cell.length_b   1.000
_cell.length_c   1.000
_cell.angle_alpha   90.00
_cell.angle_beta   90.00
_cell.angle_gamma   90.00
#
_symmetry.space_group_name_H-M   'P 1'
#
loop_
_entity.id
_entity.type
_entity.pdbx_description
1 polymer ?
#
loop_
_entity_poly.entity_id
_entity_poly.type
_entity_poly.pdbx_seq_one_letter_code
_entity_poly.pdbx_strand_id
1 'polypeptide(L)'
;MVEIIAYSDENAYTIFETMNDRGLNLTPSEMLKGFLLSRFHQGDKRQKANELWKKAMMDLKNYDKDEDQRFFQSWLRAQYADTIRPGKAGSKNEDFEKIGTRFHSWVRDNLQVVGLDPDNGETFERFIQKNFLFYLNAYTQILNAESALTHQLEYVFYIHHWGIAPTLSFPLMLAPLNVGDSSEVVRAKINLVARYIETFVVRRSVNFRKFSASSIRYTMYSLVKEIRGKDFEELKELLSKKLSEMPDTFAGMDEFRLHGQNYRFVKFLLSRITAWVEQQAGMSTTFVTYYQPEHGKPFEVEHIWADKYERYSDEFEQEHEFNNYRNRLGDLVLLPRGSNQSYGDLCYDQKQPHYIKENLLAKSLCPLAYMNNPNFNQLRNVFGLPFKPHDSFKKQDVDERQSLYKIICENIWNQNL
;
A
#
# COMPACT_ATOMS: atom_id res chain seq x y z
N MET A 1 -20.37 -48.80 2.91
CA MET A 1 -20.67 -47.69 3.83
C MET A 1 -19.69 -47.85 4.99
N VAL A 2 -18.83 -46.86 5.24
CA VAL A 2 -17.88 -46.91 6.37
C VAL A 2 -18.45 -45.97 7.42
N GLU A 3 -18.80 -46.51 8.58
CA GLU A 3 -19.35 -45.77 9.71
C GLU A 3 -18.24 -45.60 10.75
N ILE A 4 -17.92 -44.35 11.07
CA ILE A 4 -16.90 -44.00 12.07
C ILE A 4 -17.62 -43.32 13.22
N ILE A 5 -17.59 -43.95 14.39
CA ILE A 5 -18.20 -43.43 15.61
C ILE A 5 -17.16 -42.58 16.32
N ALA A 6 -17.45 -41.29 16.47
CA ALA A 6 -16.63 -40.37 17.25
C ALA A 6 -17.23 -40.20 18.65
N TYR A 7 -16.36 -40.26 19.66
CA TYR A 7 -16.76 -40.20 21.07
C TYR A 7 -16.89 -38.76 21.62
N SER A 8 -16.60 -37.76 20.79
CA SER A 8 -16.82 -36.33 21.07
C SER A 8 -16.89 -35.55 19.75
N ASP A 9 -17.52 -34.36 19.76
CA ASP A 9 -17.54 -33.45 18.61
C ASP A 9 -16.12 -33.09 18.13
N GLU A 10 -15.18 -33.00 19.07
CA GLU A 10 -13.78 -32.72 18.82
C GLU A 10 -13.11 -33.87 18.06
N ASN A 11 -13.32 -35.11 18.50
CA ASN A 11 -12.84 -36.31 17.80
C ASN A 11 -13.48 -36.47 16.42
N ALA A 12 -14.78 -36.16 16.29
CA ALA A 12 -15.50 -36.22 15.01
C ALA A 12 -14.87 -35.28 13.99
N TYR A 13 -14.52 -34.07 14.44
CA TYR A 13 -13.92 -33.05 13.60
C TYR A 13 -12.45 -33.36 13.25
N THR A 14 -11.66 -33.89 14.18
CA THR A 14 -10.28 -34.34 13.87
C THR A 14 -10.27 -35.47 12.84
N ILE A 15 -11.18 -36.45 12.99
CA ILE A 15 -11.37 -37.53 12.01
C ILE A 15 -11.77 -36.95 10.65
N PHE A 16 -12.68 -35.97 10.64
CA PHE A 16 -13.08 -35.27 9.43
C PHE A 16 -11.93 -34.51 8.75
N GLU A 17 -11.10 -33.77 9.50
CA GLU A 17 -9.89 -33.10 8.97
C GLU A 17 -8.91 -34.11 8.35
N THR A 18 -8.64 -35.24 9.03
CA THR A 18 -7.73 -36.27 8.51
C THR A 18 -8.27 -37.03 7.30
N MET A 19 -9.59 -37.17 7.19
CA MET A 19 -10.25 -37.74 6.02
C MET A 19 -10.32 -36.75 4.85
N ASN A 20 -10.51 -35.46 5.15
CA ASN A 20 -10.59 -34.39 4.16
C ASN A 20 -9.27 -34.24 3.39
N ASP A 21 -8.12 -34.59 3.98
CA ASP A 21 -6.81 -34.65 3.33
C ASP A 21 -6.69 -35.71 2.21
N ARG A 22 -7.70 -36.57 2.03
CA ARG A 22 -7.67 -37.70 1.07
C ARG A 22 -8.71 -37.59 -0.08
N GLY A 23 -9.32 -36.42 -0.31
CA GLY A 23 -10.39 -36.21 -1.30
C GLY A 23 -10.39 -34.84 -2.01
N LEU A 24 -11.56 -34.33 -2.45
CA LEU A 24 -11.73 -32.92 -2.83
C LEU A 24 -11.74 -32.10 -1.54
N ASN A 25 -10.58 -31.60 -1.14
CA ASN A 25 -10.38 -30.99 0.17
C ASN A 25 -11.30 -29.78 0.37
N LEU A 26 -12.11 -29.78 1.43
CA LEU A 26 -12.77 -28.58 1.92
C LEU A 26 -11.72 -27.51 2.21
N THR A 27 -12.01 -26.28 1.81
CA THR A 27 -11.10 -25.17 2.07
C THR A 27 -11.04 -24.87 3.57
N PRO A 28 -9.95 -24.26 4.07
CA PRO A 28 -9.89 -23.74 5.44
C PRO A 28 -11.11 -22.87 5.83
N SER A 29 -11.65 -22.10 4.89
CA SER A 29 -12.86 -21.30 5.09
C SER A 29 -14.10 -22.18 5.33
N GLU A 30 -14.28 -23.23 4.53
CA GLU A 30 -15.41 -24.17 4.67
C GLU A 30 -15.32 -24.99 5.96
N MET A 31 -14.11 -25.40 6.35
CA MET A 31 -13.87 -26.08 7.62
C MET A 31 -14.23 -25.19 8.82
N LEU A 32 -13.74 -23.94 8.83
CA LEU A 32 -14.09 -22.95 9.86
C LEU A 32 -15.60 -22.73 9.94
N LYS A 33 -16.27 -22.59 8.79
CA LYS A 33 -17.72 -22.45 8.72
C LYS A 33 -18.45 -23.63 9.36
N GLY A 34 -18.06 -24.86 9.01
CA GLY A 34 -18.68 -26.08 9.53
C GLY A 34 -18.59 -26.14 11.05
N PHE A 35 -17.42 -25.81 11.60
CA PHE A 35 -17.19 -25.73 13.04
C PHE A 35 -18.04 -24.64 13.71
N LEU A 36 -18.09 -23.42 13.17
CA LEU A 36 -18.85 -22.34 13.79
C LEU A 36 -20.36 -22.64 13.77
N LEU A 37 -20.88 -23.20 12.67
CA LEU A 37 -22.31 -23.50 12.53
C LEU A 37 -22.76 -24.74 13.32
N SER A 38 -21.85 -25.63 13.71
CA SER A 38 -22.21 -26.79 14.55
C SER A 38 -22.59 -26.39 15.97
N ARG A 39 -22.16 -25.20 16.42
CA ARG A 39 -22.45 -24.64 17.74
C ARG A 39 -23.76 -23.83 17.82
N PHE A 40 -24.55 -23.82 16.75
CA PHE A 40 -25.86 -23.14 16.73
C PHE A 40 -26.96 -24.08 17.22
N HIS A 41 -27.74 -23.64 18.20
CA HIS A 41 -28.87 -24.42 18.72
C HIS A 41 -30.16 -24.24 17.92
N GLN A 42 -30.37 -23.07 17.31
CA GLN A 42 -31.59 -22.73 16.57
C GLN A 42 -31.40 -22.92 15.06
N GLY A 43 -32.25 -23.77 14.45
CA GLY A 43 -32.18 -24.11 13.02
C GLY A 43 -32.27 -22.90 12.09
N ASP A 44 -33.21 -22.00 12.32
CA ASP A 44 -33.42 -20.81 11.49
C ASP A 44 -32.22 -19.84 11.52
N LYS A 45 -31.64 -19.62 12.70
CA LYS A 45 -30.45 -18.77 12.86
C LYS A 45 -29.24 -19.40 12.18
N ARG A 46 -29.09 -20.72 12.29
CA ARG A 46 -28.03 -21.48 11.59
C ARG A 46 -28.17 -21.36 10.08
N GLN A 47 -29.40 -21.48 9.55
CA GLN A 47 -29.65 -21.34 8.12
C GLN A 47 -29.31 -19.92 7.62
N LYS A 48 -29.77 -18.88 8.34
CA LYS A 48 -29.44 -17.48 8.00
C LYS A 48 -27.92 -17.24 7.98
N ALA A 49 -27.20 -17.72 9.00
CA ALA A 49 -25.75 -17.60 9.07
C ALA A 49 -25.05 -18.35 7.92
N ASN A 50 -25.55 -19.54 7.55
CA ASN A 50 -25.04 -20.33 6.44
C ASN A 50 -25.22 -19.63 5.08
N GLU A 51 -26.39 -19.06 4.82
CA GLU A 51 -26.70 -18.31 3.60
C GLU A 51 -25.83 -17.05 3.48
N LEU A 52 -25.70 -16.30 4.58
CA LEU A 52 -24.85 -15.13 4.68
C LEU A 52 -23.39 -15.48 4.38
N TRP A 53 -22.87 -16.54 4.98
CA TRP A 53 -21.50 -17.01 4.71
C TRP A 53 -21.33 -17.40 3.25
N LYS A 54 -22.25 -18.17 2.67
CA LYS A 54 -22.18 -18.58 1.25
C LYS A 54 -22.10 -17.38 0.33
N LYS A 55 -22.95 -16.37 0.56
CA LYS A 55 -22.94 -15.13 -0.21
C LYS A 55 -21.60 -14.41 -0.08
N ALA A 56 -21.11 -14.21 1.15
CA ALA A 56 -19.82 -13.56 1.39
C ALA A 56 -18.64 -14.25 0.68
N MET A 57 -18.59 -15.58 0.71
CA MET A 57 -17.52 -16.33 0.03
C MET A 57 -17.61 -16.19 -1.49
N MET A 58 -18.82 -16.19 -2.05
CA MET A 58 -19.03 -15.97 -3.48
C MET A 58 -18.60 -14.56 -3.89
N ASP A 59 -18.97 -13.55 -3.09
CA ASP A 59 -18.62 -12.16 -3.34
C ASP A 59 -17.09 -11.95 -3.28
N LEU A 60 -16.39 -12.54 -2.30
CA LEU A 60 -14.92 -12.52 -2.24
C LEU A 60 -14.28 -13.23 -3.45
N LYS A 61 -14.83 -14.37 -3.87
CA LYS A 61 -14.31 -15.13 -5.02
C LYS A 61 -14.45 -14.40 -6.36
N ASN A 62 -15.28 -13.35 -6.44
CA ASN A 62 -15.34 -12.49 -7.62
C ASN A 62 -14.08 -11.59 -7.76
N TYR A 63 -13.32 -11.36 -6.68
CA TYR A 63 -12.05 -10.63 -6.72
C TYR A 63 -10.88 -11.55 -7.09
N ASP A 64 -10.73 -12.68 -6.40
CA ASP A 64 -9.72 -13.73 -6.66
C ASP A 64 -10.23 -15.07 -6.12
N LYS A 65 -9.88 -16.18 -6.78
CA LYS A 65 -10.33 -17.53 -6.41
C LYS A 65 -10.03 -17.93 -4.96
N ASP A 66 -8.97 -17.38 -4.37
CA ASP A 66 -8.50 -17.67 -3.01
C ASP A 66 -8.70 -16.50 -2.03
N GLU A 67 -9.49 -15.48 -2.42
CA GLU A 67 -9.65 -14.25 -1.65
C GLU A 67 -10.38 -14.49 -0.32
N ASP A 68 -11.23 -15.51 -0.24
CA ASP A 68 -11.86 -15.94 1.01
C ASP A 68 -10.83 -16.37 2.05
N GLN A 69 -9.81 -17.11 1.64
CA GLN A 69 -8.72 -17.51 2.54
C GLN A 69 -7.89 -16.30 2.98
N ARG A 70 -7.56 -15.39 2.05
CA ARG A 70 -6.79 -14.17 2.36
C ARG A 70 -7.54 -13.25 3.32
N PHE A 71 -8.87 -13.15 3.18
CA PHE A 71 -9.73 -12.42 4.11
C PHE A 71 -9.59 -12.96 5.54
N PHE A 72 -9.83 -14.26 5.76
CA PHE A 72 -9.74 -14.84 7.11
C PHE A 72 -8.32 -14.75 7.67
N GLN A 73 -7.30 -15.01 6.86
CA GLN A 73 -5.91 -14.85 7.28
C GLN A 73 -5.62 -13.42 7.74
N SER A 74 -6.10 -12.42 7.00
CA SER A 74 -5.85 -11.01 7.29
C SER A 74 -6.60 -10.54 8.53
N TRP A 75 -7.90 -10.84 8.60
CA TRP A 75 -8.74 -10.48 9.73
C TRP A 75 -8.27 -11.14 11.03
N LEU A 76 -8.00 -12.45 11.00
CA LEU A 76 -7.61 -13.17 12.22
C LEU A 76 -6.22 -12.72 12.72
N ARG A 77 -5.28 -12.42 11.80
CA ARG A 77 -3.99 -11.81 12.17
C ARG A 77 -4.15 -10.43 12.78
N ALA A 78 -5.00 -9.60 12.19
CA ALA A 78 -5.25 -8.24 12.66
C ALA A 78 -5.76 -8.24 14.11
N GLN A 79 -6.72 -9.11 14.40
CA GLN A 79 -7.50 -9.03 15.64
C GLN A 79 -7.03 -9.97 16.75
N TYR A 80 -6.44 -11.13 16.43
CA TYR A 80 -6.23 -12.17 17.45
C TYR A 80 -4.79 -12.69 17.55
N ALA A 81 -3.93 -12.53 16.53
CA ALA A 81 -2.57 -13.06 16.60
C ALA A 81 -1.72 -12.34 17.65
N ASP A 82 -1.04 -13.07 18.54
CA ASP A 82 -0.17 -12.45 19.55
C ASP A 82 1.30 -12.85 19.38
N THR A 83 1.56 -14.12 19.08
CA THR A 83 2.92 -14.66 19.03
C THR A 83 3.50 -14.75 17.62
N ILE A 84 4.78 -14.39 17.47
CA ILE A 84 5.50 -14.36 16.19
C ILE A 84 6.61 -15.41 16.22
N ARG A 85 6.73 -16.21 15.17
CA ARG A 85 7.83 -17.17 15.04
C ARG A 85 9.21 -16.48 15.13
N PRO A 86 10.10 -16.95 16.03
CA PRO A 86 11.48 -16.46 16.09
C PRO A 86 12.24 -16.69 14.76
N GLY A 87 13.14 -15.77 14.42
CA GLY A 87 13.94 -15.85 13.17
C GLY A 87 15.00 -16.95 13.14
N LYS A 88 15.11 -17.80 14.18
CA LYS A 88 16.12 -18.85 14.27
C LYS A 88 15.70 -20.08 13.45
N ALA A 89 16.64 -20.72 12.78
CA ALA A 89 16.40 -21.97 12.05
C ALA A 89 15.79 -23.03 12.98
N GLY A 90 14.80 -23.78 12.48
CA GLY A 90 14.09 -24.79 13.25
C GLY A 90 13.00 -24.27 14.22
N SER A 91 12.82 -22.94 14.34
CA SER A 91 11.75 -22.40 15.19
C SER A 91 10.37 -22.86 14.70
N LYS A 92 9.46 -23.17 15.63
CA LYS A 92 8.08 -23.56 15.32
C LYS A 92 7.27 -22.34 14.86
N ASN A 93 6.23 -22.60 14.08
CA ASN A 93 5.27 -21.57 13.71
C ASN A 93 4.45 -21.17 14.94
N GLU A 94 4.22 -19.87 15.09
CA GLU A 94 3.39 -19.29 16.14
C GLU A 94 2.13 -18.65 15.54
N ASP A 95 1.36 -17.84 16.27
CA ASP A 95 0.02 -17.40 15.84
C ASP A 95 -0.01 -16.80 14.45
N PHE A 96 0.88 -15.83 14.15
CA PHE A 96 0.89 -15.16 12.85
C PHE A 96 1.16 -16.13 11.67
N GLU A 97 2.02 -17.13 11.88
CA GLU A 97 2.32 -18.16 10.88
C GLU A 97 1.24 -19.25 10.82
N LYS A 98 0.71 -19.69 11.97
CA LYS A 98 -0.35 -20.69 12.09
C LYS A 98 -1.64 -20.19 11.43
N ILE A 99 -2.08 -18.97 11.73
CA ILE A 99 -3.23 -18.35 11.08
C ILE A 99 -3.01 -18.24 9.55
N GLY A 100 -1.79 -17.95 9.13
CA GLY A 100 -1.43 -17.88 7.72
C GLY A 100 -1.64 -19.15 6.89
N THR A 101 -1.73 -20.30 7.55
CA THR A 101 -1.74 -21.61 6.88
C THR A 101 -2.91 -22.49 7.31
N ARG A 102 -3.32 -22.42 8.57
CA ARG A 102 -4.35 -23.28 9.19
C ARG A 102 -5.20 -22.48 10.19
N PHE A 103 -5.76 -21.35 9.74
CA PHE A 103 -6.57 -20.49 10.61
C PHE A 103 -7.79 -21.18 11.23
N HIS A 104 -8.41 -22.14 10.55
CA HIS A 104 -9.56 -22.89 11.06
C HIS A 104 -9.19 -23.70 12.32
N SER A 105 -8.08 -24.45 12.26
CA SER A 105 -7.57 -25.16 13.43
C SER A 105 -7.12 -24.19 14.51
N TRP A 106 -6.46 -23.08 14.13
CA TRP A 106 -6.04 -22.07 15.10
C TRP A 106 -7.23 -21.47 15.88
N VAL A 107 -8.34 -21.13 15.21
CA VAL A 107 -9.54 -20.61 15.89
C VAL A 107 -10.11 -21.64 16.86
N ARG A 108 -10.21 -22.91 16.44
CA ARG A 108 -10.69 -24.01 17.29
C ARG A 108 -9.82 -24.19 18.54
N ASP A 109 -8.51 -24.10 18.37
CA ASP A 109 -7.57 -24.29 19.48
C ASP A 109 -7.48 -23.02 20.39
N ASN A 110 -8.08 -21.89 19.99
CA ASN A 110 -7.98 -20.60 20.67
C ASN A 110 -9.35 -19.90 20.89
N LEU A 111 -10.42 -20.67 21.17
CA LEU A 111 -11.79 -20.14 21.31
C LEU A 111 -11.91 -18.98 22.29
N GLN A 112 -11.27 -19.10 23.46
CA GLN A 112 -11.29 -18.06 24.49
C GLN A 112 -10.65 -16.76 23.99
N VAL A 113 -9.56 -16.82 23.22
CA VAL A 113 -8.91 -15.65 22.61
C VAL A 113 -9.82 -14.97 21.60
N VAL A 114 -10.60 -15.75 20.85
CA VAL A 114 -11.56 -15.25 19.86
C VAL A 114 -12.87 -14.76 20.52
N GLY A 115 -13.07 -15.05 21.81
CA GLY A 115 -14.30 -14.72 22.54
C GLY A 115 -15.47 -15.65 22.20
N LEU A 116 -15.16 -16.91 21.85
CA LEU A 116 -16.10 -17.99 21.60
C LEU A 116 -16.19 -18.90 22.82
N ASP A 117 -17.41 -19.14 23.29
CA ASP A 117 -17.69 -20.03 24.41
C ASP A 117 -18.48 -21.25 23.89
N PRO A 118 -17.88 -22.46 23.90
CA PRO A 118 -18.51 -23.69 23.40
C PRO A 118 -19.89 -23.97 24.00
N ASP A 119 -20.11 -23.55 25.24
CA ASP A 119 -21.36 -23.81 25.99
C ASP A 119 -22.40 -22.70 25.75
N ASN A 120 -22.04 -21.65 25.01
CA ASN A 120 -22.91 -20.52 24.71
C ASN A 120 -22.92 -20.22 23.20
N GLY A 121 -23.90 -20.82 22.50
CA GLY A 121 -24.13 -20.62 21.07
C GLY A 121 -24.35 -19.15 20.65
N GLU A 122 -24.77 -18.26 21.56
CA GLU A 122 -24.92 -16.83 21.25
C GLU A 122 -23.58 -16.14 20.93
N THR A 123 -22.47 -16.66 21.48
CA THR A 123 -21.12 -16.14 21.17
C THR A 123 -20.74 -16.42 19.71
N PHE A 124 -21.08 -17.60 19.21
CA PHE A 124 -20.90 -18.00 17.80
C PHE A 124 -21.82 -17.24 16.87
N GLU A 125 -23.09 -17.05 17.28
CA GLU A 125 -24.04 -16.20 16.54
C GLU A 125 -23.50 -14.77 16.39
N ARG A 126 -23.06 -14.15 17.48
CA ARG A 126 -22.47 -12.81 17.49
C ARG A 126 -21.21 -12.74 16.63
N PHE A 127 -20.35 -13.74 16.69
CA PHE A 127 -19.13 -13.80 15.88
C PHE A 127 -19.43 -13.72 14.39
N ILE A 128 -20.42 -14.48 13.90
CA ILE A 128 -20.80 -14.45 12.47
C ILE A 128 -21.61 -13.20 12.13
N GLN A 129 -22.62 -12.87 12.93
CA GLN A 129 -23.59 -11.82 12.58
C GLN A 129 -23.10 -10.40 12.84
N LYS A 130 -22.07 -10.22 13.67
CA LYS A 130 -21.47 -8.90 13.95
C LYS A 130 -20.02 -8.83 13.49
N ASN A 131 -19.14 -9.61 14.11
CA ASN A 131 -17.70 -9.44 13.91
C ASN A 131 -17.29 -9.77 12.46
N PHE A 132 -17.67 -10.95 11.96
CA PHE A 132 -17.37 -11.37 10.60
C PHE A 132 -17.89 -10.38 9.56
N LEU A 133 -19.15 -9.95 9.68
CA LEU A 133 -19.73 -8.97 8.75
C LEU A 133 -19.01 -7.61 8.78
N PHE A 134 -18.68 -7.11 9.97
CA PHE A 134 -17.98 -5.85 10.12
C PHE A 134 -16.62 -5.89 9.40
N TYR A 135 -15.81 -6.91 9.67
CA TYR A 135 -14.48 -7.03 9.08
C TYR A 135 -14.53 -7.40 7.60
N LEU A 136 -15.53 -8.17 7.16
CA LEU A 136 -15.78 -8.43 5.74
C LEU A 136 -16.04 -7.12 5.00
N ASN A 137 -16.92 -6.26 5.53
CA ASN A 137 -17.23 -4.97 4.92
C ASN A 137 -16.00 -4.05 4.86
N ALA A 138 -15.19 -4.01 5.92
CA ALA A 138 -13.94 -3.23 5.93
C ALA A 138 -12.93 -3.78 4.91
N TYR A 139 -12.78 -5.11 4.81
CA TYR A 139 -11.90 -5.76 3.84
C TYR A 139 -12.33 -5.48 2.40
N THR A 140 -13.62 -5.57 2.10
CA THR A 140 -14.16 -5.25 0.77
C THR A 140 -13.97 -3.78 0.41
N GLN A 141 -14.07 -2.86 1.37
CA GLN A 141 -13.72 -1.44 1.14
C GLN A 141 -12.25 -1.27 0.74
N ILE A 142 -11.34 -2.01 1.37
CA ILE A 142 -9.91 -2.00 1.00
C ILE A 142 -9.74 -2.53 -0.43
N LEU A 143 -10.32 -3.68 -0.77
CA LEU A 143 -10.23 -4.25 -2.13
C LEU A 143 -10.76 -3.29 -3.21
N ASN A 144 -11.86 -2.60 -2.94
CA ASN A 144 -12.41 -1.62 -3.87
C ASN A 144 -11.51 -0.38 -4.02
N ALA A 145 -10.88 0.06 -2.92
CA ALA A 145 -9.95 1.18 -2.95
C ALA A 145 -8.58 0.84 -3.55
N GLU A 146 -8.20 -0.45 -3.60
CA GLU A 146 -7.04 -0.90 -4.37
C GLU A 146 -7.29 -0.81 -5.88
N SER A 147 -8.51 -1.11 -6.33
CA SER A 147 -8.87 -1.14 -7.76
C SER A 147 -9.20 0.23 -8.35
N ALA A 148 -9.70 1.17 -7.54
CA ALA A 148 -10.06 2.51 -7.98
C ALA A 148 -9.65 3.57 -6.95
N LEU A 149 -9.17 4.72 -7.45
CA LEU A 149 -8.82 5.86 -6.60
C LEU A 149 -10.09 6.40 -5.91
N THR A 150 -10.26 6.01 -4.65
CA THR A 150 -11.49 6.26 -3.88
C THR A 150 -11.26 7.38 -2.89
N HIS A 151 -12.18 8.34 -2.85
CA HIS A 151 -12.10 9.47 -1.91
C HIS A 151 -12.06 8.98 -0.45
N GLN A 152 -11.21 9.58 0.38
CA GLN A 152 -10.92 9.20 1.78
C GLN A 152 -10.21 7.86 1.95
N LEU A 153 -9.84 7.18 0.87
CA LEU A 153 -9.07 5.93 0.85
C LEU A 153 -7.95 6.00 -0.21
N GLU A 154 -7.52 7.20 -0.59
CA GLU A 154 -6.58 7.43 -1.67
C GLU A 154 -5.24 6.72 -1.43
N TYR A 155 -4.81 6.64 -0.17
CA TYR A 155 -3.55 5.99 0.17
C TYR A 155 -3.60 4.47 0.01
N VAL A 156 -4.77 3.84 0.09
CA VAL A 156 -4.93 2.41 -0.22
C VAL A 156 -4.59 2.16 -1.69
N PHE A 157 -5.08 3.04 -2.57
CA PHE A 157 -4.76 2.99 -3.99
C PHE A 157 -3.25 3.19 -4.24
N TYR A 158 -2.61 4.13 -3.55
CA TYR A 158 -1.18 4.38 -3.72
C TYR A 158 -0.32 3.18 -3.31
N ILE A 159 -0.60 2.57 -2.15
CA ILE A 159 0.17 1.41 -1.68
C ILE A 159 -0.09 0.15 -2.50
N HIS A 160 -1.22 0.04 -3.18
CA HIS A 160 -1.44 -1.03 -4.15
C HIS A 160 -0.45 -0.96 -5.32
N HIS A 161 -0.10 0.26 -5.76
CA HIS A 161 0.84 0.48 -6.86
C HIS A 161 2.30 0.40 -6.40
N TRP A 162 2.60 0.91 -5.20
CA TRP A 162 3.90 0.84 -4.55
C TRP A 162 3.76 0.75 -3.02
N GLY A 163 3.80 -0.47 -2.49
CA GLY A 163 3.60 -0.75 -1.07
C GLY A 163 4.30 -2.02 -0.60
N ILE A 164 3.81 -2.58 0.51
CA ILE A 164 4.25 -3.87 1.06
C ILE A 164 3.31 -4.99 0.62
N ALA A 165 3.72 -6.25 0.84
CA ALA A 165 2.89 -7.39 0.46
C ALA A 165 1.49 -7.37 1.14
N PRO A 166 0.41 -7.76 0.43
CA PRO A 166 -0.95 -7.81 0.98
C PRO A 166 -1.07 -8.58 2.30
N THR A 167 -0.28 -9.66 2.44
CA THR A 167 -0.22 -10.48 3.67
C THR A 167 0.26 -9.72 4.91
N LEU A 168 0.84 -8.52 4.75
CA LEU A 168 1.24 -7.60 5.80
C LEU A 168 0.35 -6.35 5.84
N SER A 169 0.03 -5.74 4.69
CA SER A 169 -0.73 -4.48 4.64
C SER A 169 -2.19 -4.64 5.08
N PHE A 170 -2.88 -5.71 4.69
CA PHE A 170 -4.28 -5.93 5.08
C PHE A 170 -4.44 -6.14 6.59
N PRO A 171 -3.64 -7.01 7.26
CA PRO A 171 -3.67 -7.09 8.71
C PRO A 171 -3.45 -5.74 9.40
N LEU A 172 -2.52 -4.91 8.90
CA LEU A 172 -2.25 -3.59 9.45
C LEU A 172 -3.46 -2.66 9.32
N MET A 173 -4.09 -2.59 8.15
CA MET A 173 -5.25 -1.72 7.92
C MET A 173 -6.48 -2.16 8.72
N LEU A 174 -6.62 -3.46 9.01
CA LEU A 174 -7.73 -4.00 9.80
C LEU A 174 -7.50 -3.96 11.32
N ALA A 175 -6.25 -3.95 11.78
CA ALA A 175 -5.90 -4.05 13.20
C ALA A 175 -6.51 -2.93 14.08
N PRO A 176 -6.50 -1.64 13.71
CA PRO A 176 -7.01 -0.59 14.59
C PRO A 176 -8.54 -0.48 14.63
N LEU A 177 -9.26 -1.24 13.80
CA LEU A 177 -10.70 -1.14 13.70
C LEU A 177 -11.38 -1.77 14.92
N ASN A 178 -12.50 -1.19 15.34
CA ASN A 178 -13.39 -1.74 16.36
C ASN A 178 -14.79 -1.94 15.75
N VAL A 179 -15.49 -3.02 16.13
CA VAL A 179 -16.81 -3.38 15.55
C VAL A 179 -17.87 -2.27 15.73
N GLY A 180 -17.68 -1.36 16.68
CA GLY A 180 -18.56 -0.20 16.90
C GLY A 180 -18.17 1.08 16.14
N ASP A 181 -17.06 1.08 15.38
CA ASP A 181 -16.62 2.25 14.61
C ASP A 181 -17.64 2.60 13.51
N SER A 182 -17.87 3.90 13.30
CA SER A 182 -18.68 4.37 12.17
C SER A 182 -17.95 4.14 10.84
N SER A 183 -18.69 4.20 9.73
CA SER A 183 -18.11 4.04 8.40
C SER A 183 -17.00 5.06 8.11
N GLU A 184 -17.17 6.29 8.60
CA GLU A 184 -16.21 7.39 8.49
C GLU A 184 -14.93 7.10 9.27
N VAL A 185 -15.06 6.63 10.52
CA VAL A 185 -13.93 6.27 11.38
C VAL A 185 -13.16 5.09 10.78
N VAL A 186 -13.87 4.09 10.25
CA VAL A 186 -13.25 2.94 9.56
C VAL A 186 -12.41 3.41 8.37
N ARG A 187 -12.97 4.25 7.48
CA ARG A 187 -12.22 4.81 6.34
C ARG A 187 -11.02 5.61 6.80
N ALA A 188 -11.19 6.48 7.79
CA ALA A 188 -10.13 7.32 8.31
C ALA A 188 -8.96 6.50 8.87
N LYS A 189 -9.23 5.46 9.68
CA LYS A 189 -8.21 4.56 10.23
C LYS A 189 -7.50 3.76 9.13
N ILE A 190 -8.24 3.19 8.17
CA ILE A 190 -7.65 2.46 7.04
C ILE A 190 -6.71 3.38 6.24
N ASN A 191 -7.18 4.57 5.87
CA ASN A 191 -6.41 5.52 5.08
C ASN A 191 -5.17 6.03 5.82
N LEU A 192 -5.28 6.23 7.14
CA LEU A 192 -4.15 6.63 7.99
C LEU A 192 -3.06 5.55 8.03
N VAL A 193 -3.44 4.28 8.21
CA VAL A 193 -2.48 3.16 8.15
C VAL A 193 -1.87 3.04 6.75
N ALA A 194 -2.67 3.20 5.69
CA ALA A 194 -2.15 3.17 4.33
C ALA A 194 -1.17 4.32 4.05
N ARG A 195 -1.43 5.53 4.56
CA ARG A 195 -0.52 6.68 4.49
C ARG A 195 0.79 6.42 5.21
N TYR A 196 0.74 5.78 6.39
CA TYR A 196 1.94 5.32 7.08
C TYR A 196 2.74 4.34 6.21
N ILE A 197 2.08 3.34 5.62
CA ILE A 197 2.72 2.34 4.75
C ILE A 197 3.37 3.01 3.53
N GLU A 198 2.67 3.93 2.85
CA GLU A 198 3.21 4.66 1.69
C GLU A 198 4.47 5.42 2.10
N THR A 199 4.41 6.19 3.18
CA THR A 199 5.56 6.96 3.68
C THR A 199 6.74 6.05 4.04
N PHE A 200 6.46 4.92 4.71
CA PHE A 200 7.46 3.91 5.07
C PHE A 200 8.17 3.36 3.84
N VAL A 201 7.43 2.93 2.80
CA VAL A 201 8.06 2.34 1.61
C VAL A 201 8.77 3.39 0.77
N VAL A 202 8.24 4.60 0.63
CA VAL A 202 8.87 5.67 -0.15
C VAL A 202 10.21 6.08 0.48
N ARG A 203 10.25 6.31 1.81
CA ARG A 203 11.49 6.60 2.53
C ARG A 203 12.52 5.49 2.34
N ARG A 204 12.11 4.22 2.45
CA ARG A 204 13.01 3.09 2.22
C ARG A 204 13.50 3.01 0.78
N SER A 205 12.63 3.24 -0.20
CA SER A 205 12.99 3.21 -1.62
C SER A 205 14.01 4.28 -2.00
N VAL A 206 13.86 5.53 -1.52
CA VAL A 206 14.83 6.61 -1.83
C VAL A 206 16.17 6.41 -1.13
N ASN A 207 16.21 5.62 -0.04
CA ASN A 207 17.43 5.21 0.66
C ASN A 207 17.97 3.84 0.23
N PHE A 208 17.48 3.29 -0.89
CA PHE A 208 17.88 1.97 -1.41
C PHE A 208 17.73 0.82 -0.39
N ARG A 209 16.80 0.93 0.56
CA ARG A 209 16.52 -0.10 1.57
C ARG A 209 15.48 -1.09 1.09
N LYS A 210 15.73 -2.37 1.35
CA LYS A 210 14.78 -3.46 1.06
C LYS A 210 13.58 -3.41 2.01
N PHE A 211 12.41 -3.79 1.49
CA PHE A 211 11.17 -3.95 2.26
C PHE A 211 10.36 -5.15 1.76
N SER A 212 11.03 -6.19 1.27
CA SER A 212 10.38 -7.47 0.96
C SER A 212 9.71 -8.04 2.20
N ALA A 213 8.61 -8.79 2.04
CA ALA A 213 7.84 -9.32 3.17
C ALA A 213 8.71 -10.04 4.21
N SER A 214 9.71 -10.84 3.78
CA SER A 214 10.63 -11.52 4.68
C SER A 214 11.53 -10.57 5.50
N SER A 215 11.92 -9.43 4.93
CA SER A 215 12.82 -8.47 5.56
C SER A 215 12.15 -7.59 6.62
N ILE A 216 10.83 -7.36 6.51
CA ILE A 216 10.06 -6.48 7.39
C ILE A 216 8.99 -7.21 8.20
N ARG A 217 8.88 -8.55 8.05
CA ARG A 217 7.81 -9.36 8.67
C ARG A 217 7.66 -9.09 10.16
N TYR A 218 8.75 -9.18 10.91
CA TYR A 218 8.74 -9.01 12.36
C TYR A 218 8.29 -7.60 12.75
N THR A 219 8.79 -6.57 12.06
CA THR A 219 8.39 -5.18 12.26
C THR A 219 6.90 -4.98 12.02
N MET A 220 6.36 -5.52 10.92
CA MET A 220 4.95 -5.34 10.57
C MET A 220 4.02 -6.14 11.49
N TYR A 221 4.37 -7.36 11.88
CA TYR A 221 3.58 -8.13 12.84
C TYR A 221 3.59 -7.51 14.24
N SER A 222 4.73 -6.95 14.67
CA SER A 222 4.79 -6.20 15.93
C SER A 222 3.90 -4.96 15.85
N LEU A 223 3.93 -4.23 14.73
CA LEU A 223 3.09 -3.07 14.53
C LEU A 223 1.60 -3.41 14.53
N VAL A 224 1.17 -4.54 13.93
CA VAL A 224 -0.22 -5.04 13.99
C VAL A 224 -0.70 -5.13 15.45
N LYS A 225 0.15 -5.64 16.35
CA LYS A 225 -0.18 -5.74 17.77
C LYS A 225 -0.27 -4.37 18.43
N GLU A 226 0.69 -3.50 18.15
CA GLU A 226 0.79 -2.16 18.75
C GLU A 226 -0.39 -1.25 18.38
N ILE A 227 -0.94 -1.39 17.17
CA ILE A 227 -2.05 -0.55 16.68
C ILE A 227 -3.44 -1.15 16.94
N ARG A 228 -3.52 -2.38 17.44
CA ARG A 228 -4.78 -3.11 17.56
C ARG A 228 -5.79 -2.37 18.42
N GLY A 229 -7.00 -2.18 17.88
CA GLY A 229 -8.13 -1.58 18.58
C GLY A 229 -7.98 -0.11 18.99
N LYS A 230 -6.89 0.57 18.61
CA LYS A 230 -6.64 1.97 18.96
C LYS A 230 -7.70 2.89 18.37
N ASP A 231 -8.04 3.95 19.10
CA ASP A 231 -8.82 5.03 18.51
C ASP A 231 -8.00 5.81 17.46
N PHE A 232 -8.65 6.76 16.78
CA PHE A 232 -8.01 7.48 15.69
C PHE A 232 -6.82 8.35 16.14
N GLU A 233 -6.92 9.03 17.27
CA GLU A 233 -5.87 9.94 17.75
C GLU A 233 -4.68 9.14 18.30
N GLU A 234 -4.93 8.09 19.08
CA GLU A 234 -3.87 7.19 19.56
C GLU A 234 -3.13 6.51 18.40
N LEU A 235 -3.87 6.09 17.37
CA LEU A 235 -3.29 5.49 16.17
C LEU A 235 -2.39 6.49 15.42
N LYS A 236 -2.88 7.71 15.24
CA LYS A 236 -2.16 8.80 14.57
C LYS A 236 -0.87 9.16 15.31
N GLU A 237 -0.94 9.32 16.63
CA GLU A 237 0.24 9.61 17.46
C GLU A 237 1.29 8.50 17.34
N LEU A 238 0.87 7.24 17.48
CA LEU A 238 1.78 6.09 17.42
C LEU A 238 2.44 5.98 16.04
N LEU A 239 1.67 6.04 14.96
CA LEU A 239 2.22 5.93 13.60
C LEU A 239 3.13 7.12 13.24
N SER A 240 2.78 8.33 13.69
CA SER A 240 3.64 9.52 13.51
C SER A 240 4.97 9.36 14.24
N LYS A 241 4.92 8.86 15.49
CA LYS A 241 6.12 8.52 16.26
C LYS A 241 6.99 7.49 15.54
N LYS A 242 6.40 6.40 15.04
CA LYS A 242 7.13 5.38 14.26
C LYS A 242 7.83 5.97 13.04
N LEU A 243 7.20 6.90 12.31
CA LEU A 243 7.83 7.60 11.18
C LEU A 243 8.96 8.54 11.64
N SER A 244 8.79 9.24 12.76
CA SER A 244 9.84 10.13 13.29
C SER A 244 11.10 9.39 13.74
N GLU A 245 10.94 8.14 14.19
CA GLU A 245 12.03 7.26 14.64
C GLU A 245 12.70 6.50 13.48
N MET A 246 12.17 6.60 12.26
CA MET A 246 12.79 5.94 11.10
C MET A 246 14.16 6.57 10.78
N PRO A 247 15.23 5.77 10.66
CA PRO A 247 16.54 6.29 10.25
C PRO A 247 16.56 6.68 8.77
N ASP A 248 15.73 6.04 7.95
CA ASP A 248 15.61 6.33 6.53
C ASP A 248 14.73 7.59 6.36
N THR A 249 15.34 8.71 5.94
CA THR A 249 14.66 10.01 5.75
C THR A 249 14.73 10.47 4.30
N PHE A 250 14.12 11.61 3.96
CA PHE A 250 14.25 12.18 2.61
C PHE A 250 15.65 12.73 2.29
N ALA A 251 16.60 12.70 3.23
CA ALA A 251 18.01 12.94 2.92
C ALA A 251 18.55 11.98 1.85
N GLY A 252 18.04 10.74 1.79
CA GLY A 252 18.42 9.78 0.73
C GLY A 252 18.12 10.26 -0.69
N MET A 253 17.25 11.27 -0.86
CA MET A 253 17.02 11.91 -2.15
C MET A 253 18.29 12.52 -2.73
N ASP A 254 19.24 12.98 -1.92
CA ASP A 254 20.45 13.66 -2.43
C ASP A 254 21.29 12.74 -3.33
N GLU A 255 21.25 11.42 -3.10
CA GLU A 255 21.94 10.39 -3.89
C GLU A 255 21.01 9.55 -4.78
N PHE A 256 19.69 9.75 -4.65
CA PHE A 256 18.71 8.92 -5.32
C PHE A 256 18.73 9.13 -6.84
N ARG A 257 18.77 8.02 -7.56
CA ARG A 257 18.81 8.00 -9.03
C ARG A 257 18.09 6.79 -9.61
N LEU A 258 17.64 6.93 -10.84
CA LEU A 258 17.15 5.86 -11.69
C LEU A 258 18.26 4.85 -11.97
N HIS A 259 17.91 3.57 -11.94
CA HIS A 259 18.74 2.46 -12.38
C HIS A 259 17.84 1.33 -12.89
N GLY A 260 18.44 0.28 -13.46
CA GLY A 260 17.69 -0.76 -14.18
C GLY A 260 16.63 -1.54 -13.39
N GLN A 261 16.59 -1.43 -12.05
CA GLN A 261 15.64 -2.17 -11.21
C GLN A 261 14.57 -1.29 -10.54
N ASN A 262 14.71 0.04 -10.54
CA ASN A 262 13.81 0.94 -9.81
C ASN A 262 12.92 1.81 -10.71
N TYR A 263 12.90 1.58 -12.04
CA TYR A 263 12.08 2.38 -12.96
C TYR A 263 10.61 2.49 -12.54
N ARG A 264 10.00 1.38 -12.10
CA ARG A 264 8.60 1.37 -11.60
C ARG A 264 8.41 2.31 -10.41
N PHE A 265 9.38 2.35 -9.49
CA PHE A 265 9.35 3.27 -8.36
C PHE A 265 9.56 4.72 -8.80
N VAL A 266 10.52 4.99 -9.70
CA VAL A 266 10.74 6.34 -10.22
C VAL A 266 9.49 6.88 -10.91
N LYS A 267 8.81 6.05 -11.71
CA LYS A 267 7.52 6.40 -12.31
C LYS A 267 6.46 6.69 -11.23
N PHE A 268 6.34 5.83 -10.22
CA PHE A 268 5.40 6.05 -9.11
C PHE A 268 5.68 7.38 -8.39
N LEU A 269 6.93 7.63 -8.04
CA LEU A 269 7.38 8.82 -7.31
C LEU A 269 7.10 10.08 -8.12
N LEU A 270 7.50 10.13 -9.39
CA LEU A 270 7.22 11.27 -10.26
C LEU A 270 5.71 11.47 -10.45
N SER A 271 4.92 10.40 -10.62
CA SER A 271 3.45 10.54 -10.73
C SER A 271 2.83 11.13 -9.46
N ARG A 272 3.31 10.76 -8.27
CA ARG A 272 2.85 11.32 -6.99
C ARG A 272 3.26 12.79 -6.84
N ILE A 273 4.51 13.13 -7.13
CA ILE A 273 5.02 14.50 -7.07
C ILE A 273 4.26 15.40 -8.05
N THR A 274 4.16 15.01 -9.33
CA THR A 274 3.47 15.81 -10.35
C THR A 274 2.00 16.02 -10.01
N ALA A 275 1.28 14.95 -9.65
CA ALA A 275 -0.13 15.06 -9.28
C ALA A 275 -0.32 15.98 -8.05
N TRP A 276 0.50 15.83 -7.02
CA TRP A 276 0.39 16.67 -5.82
C TRP A 276 0.66 18.14 -6.13
N VAL A 277 1.73 18.44 -6.88
CA VAL A 277 2.08 19.81 -7.29
C VAL A 277 0.94 20.47 -8.05
N GLU A 278 0.34 19.75 -9.00
CA GLU A 278 -0.77 20.30 -9.79
C GLU A 278 -2.07 20.45 -8.99
N GLN A 279 -2.38 19.51 -8.10
CA GLN A 279 -3.52 19.61 -7.19
C GLN A 279 -3.39 20.82 -6.25
N GLN A 280 -2.20 21.06 -5.69
CA GLN A 280 -1.95 22.25 -4.88
C GLN A 280 -1.99 23.56 -5.70
N ALA A 281 -1.79 23.49 -7.02
CA ALA A 281 -2.00 24.61 -7.95
C ALA A 281 -3.47 24.72 -8.45
N GLY A 282 -4.39 23.93 -7.90
CA GLY A 282 -5.82 23.97 -8.23
C GLY A 282 -6.22 23.26 -9.51
N MET A 283 -5.36 22.36 -10.03
CA MET A 283 -5.67 21.54 -11.20
C MET A 283 -6.38 20.24 -10.77
N SER A 284 -7.17 19.66 -11.68
CA SER A 284 -7.95 18.44 -11.42
C SER A 284 -7.23 17.14 -11.75
N THR A 285 -5.91 17.19 -12.02
CA THR A 285 -5.12 16.00 -12.32
C THR A 285 -4.94 15.13 -11.08
N THR A 286 -4.74 13.83 -11.30
CA THR A 286 -4.57 12.86 -10.21
C THR A 286 -3.37 11.98 -10.47
N PHE A 287 -3.00 11.16 -9.48
CA PHE A 287 -1.99 10.13 -9.64
C PHE A 287 -2.30 9.20 -10.84
N VAL A 288 -3.58 8.87 -11.06
CA VAL A 288 -4.03 8.02 -12.18
C VAL A 288 -3.70 8.65 -13.53
N THR A 289 -3.88 9.98 -13.67
CA THR A 289 -3.54 10.74 -14.89
C THR A 289 -2.12 10.44 -15.36
N TYR A 290 -1.17 10.31 -14.42
CA TYR A 290 0.25 10.16 -14.73
C TYR A 290 0.74 8.71 -14.69
N TYR A 291 0.25 7.91 -13.74
CA TYR A 291 0.77 6.55 -13.56
C TYR A 291 0.16 5.55 -14.55
N GLN A 292 -1.15 5.64 -14.76
CA GLN A 292 -1.95 4.72 -15.58
C GLN A 292 -3.22 5.41 -16.13
N PRO A 293 -3.08 6.35 -17.08
CA PRO A 293 -4.24 7.08 -17.59
C PRO A 293 -5.23 6.13 -18.27
N GLU A 294 -6.52 6.29 -17.98
CA GLU A 294 -7.62 5.54 -18.62
C GLU A 294 -7.78 5.91 -20.11
N HIS A 295 -7.41 7.14 -20.46
CA HIS A 295 -7.53 7.70 -21.80
C HIS A 295 -6.26 8.44 -22.20
N GLY A 296 -5.96 8.44 -23.50
CA GLY A 296 -4.78 9.12 -24.05
C GLY A 296 -3.50 8.27 -24.03
N LYS A 297 -2.36 8.91 -24.32
CA LYS A 297 -1.06 8.22 -24.34
C LYS A 297 -0.55 8.06 -22.91
N PRO A 298 0.07 6.91 -22.57
CA PRO A 298 0.69 6.74 -21.26
C PRO A 298 1.84 7.74 -21.07
N PHE A 299 2.06 8.16 -19.84
CA PHE A 299 3.24 8.93 -19.47
C PHE A 299 4.45 8.01 -19.23
N GLU A 300 5.60 8.46 -19.68
CA GLU A 300 6.91 7.82 -19.52
C GLU A 300 7.86 8.76 -18.80
N VAL A 301 8.88 8.19 -18.16
CA VAL A 301 9.97 8.98 -17.59
C VAL A 301 10.81 9.49 -18.75
N GLU A 302 10.92 10.81 -18.84
CA GLU A 302 11.80 11.53 -19.77
C GLU A 302 13.03 12.03 -19.01
N HIS A 303 14.18 11.93 -19.65
CA HIS A 303 15.40 12.59 -19.23
C HIS A 303 15.52 13.94 -19.92
N ILE A 304 15.70 15.01 -19.15
CA ILE A 304 15.91 16.34 -19.71
C ILE A 304 17.22 16.32 -20.51
N TRP A 305 18.29 15.71 -19.97
CA TRP A 305 19.50 15.42 -20.71
C TRP A 305 19.34 14.21 -21.67
N ALA A 306 19.63 14.44 -22.96
CA ALA A 306 19.84 13.35 -23.92
C ALA A 306 21.07 12.52 -23.52
N ASP A 307 21.09 11.24 -23.88
CA ASP A 307 22.20 10.32 -23.60
C ASP A 307 23.37 10.57 -24.56
N LYS A 308 24.05 11.70 -24.36
CA LYS A 308 25.14 12.24 -25.19
C LYS A 308 26.19 12.91 -24.31
N TYR A 309 27.06 12.11 -23.69
CA TYR A 309 28.12 12.56 -22.80
C TYR A 309 28.99 13.67 -23.41
N GLU A 310 29.25 13.62 -24.71
CA GLU A 310 30.14 14.56 -25.41
C GLU A 310 29.66 16.02 -25.27
N ARG A 311 28.35 16.23 -25.09
CA ARG A 311 27.72 17.55 -24.92
C ARG A 311 27.93 18.16 -23.53
N TYR A 312 28.40 17.37 -22.57
CA TYR A 312 28.61 17.77 -21.18
C TYR A 312 30.05 17.51 -20.71
N SER A 313 30.98 17.36 -21.66
CA SER A 313 32.41 17.20 -21.39
C SER A 313 33.07 18.41 -20.71
N ASP A 314 32.38 19.56 -20.69
CA ASP A 314 32.74 20.74 -19.90
C ASP A 314 32.42 20.60 -18.40
N GLU A 315 31.50 19.70 -18.03
CA GLU A 315 31.07 19.50 -16.63
C GLU A 315 31.46 18.15 -16.03
N PHE A 316 31.77 17.17 -16.89
CA PHE A 316 32.11 15.81 -16.49
C PHE A 316 33.35 15.33 -17.23
N GLU A 317 34.34 14.85 -16.48
CA GLU A 317 35.57 14.26 -17.04
C GLU A 317 35.36 12.81 -17.50
N GLN A 318 34.36 12.13 -16.92
CA GLN A 318 34.10 10.71 -17.17
C GLN A 318 32.62 10.46 -17.45
N GLU A 319 32.35 9.64 -18.46
CA GLU A 319 30.99 9.28 -18.89
C GLU A 319 30.14 8.64 -17.77
N HIS A 320 30.77 7.92 -16.85
CA HIS A 320 30.07 7.31 -15.72
C HIS A 320 29.51 8.35 -14.74
N GLU A 321 30.17 9.51 -14.58
CA GLU A 321 29.69 10.60 -13.72
C GLU A 321 28.49 11.30 -14.37
N PHE A 322 28.57 11.55 -15.68
CA PHE A 322 27.47 12.04 -16.48
C PHE A 322 26.25 11.13 -16.34
N ASN A 323 26.42 9.83 -16.53
CA ASN A 323 25.35 8.84 -16.39
C ASN A 323 24.74 8.81 -14.98
N ASN A 324 25.54 9.01 -13.94
CA ASN A 324 25.02 9.10 -12.57
C ASN A 324 24.16 10.35 -12.37
N TYR A 325 24.57 11.51 -12.89
CA TYR A 325 23.81 12.76 -12.79
C TYR A 325 22.56 12.76 -13.66
N ARG A 326 22.67 12.33 -14.92
CA ARG A 326 21.53 12.15 -15.83
C ARG A 326 20.43 11.29 -15.20
N ASN A 327 20.79 10.28 -14.43
CA ASN A 327 19.80 9.43 -13.78
C ASN A 327 19.25 9.99 -12.45
N ARG A 328 19.74 11.13 -11.94
CA ARG A 328 19.15 11.78 -10.76
C ARG A 328 17.73 12.21 -11.06
N LEU A 329 16.86 12.14 -10.07
CA LEU A 329 15.45 12.51 -10.22
C LEU A 329 15.27 13.94 -10.75
N GLY A 330 16.15 14.88 -10.40
CA GLY A 330 16.13 16.27 -10.86
C GLY A 330 16.22 16.44 -12.37
N ASP A 331 16.86 15.50 -13.08
CA ASP A 331 16.92 15.43 -14.55
C ASP A 331 15.70 14.70 -15.16
N LEU A 332 14.76 14.24 -14.32
CA LEU A 332 13.63 13.43 -14.76
C LEU A 332 12.30 14.19 -14.64
N VAL A 333 11.46 14.01 -15.66
CA VAL A 333 10.05 14.44 -15.68
C VAL A 333 9.18 13.35 -16.29
N LEU A 334 7.86 13.51 -16.22
CA LEU A 334 6.93 12.65 -16.95
C LEU A 334 6.47 13.36 -18.21
N LEU A 335 6.44 12.65 -19.33
CA LEU A 335 5.88 13.14 -20.59
C LEU A 335 4.98 12.09 -21.24
N PRO A 336 3.95 12.49 -22.00
CA PRO A 336 3.20 11.56 -22.83
C PRO A 336 4.15 10.87 -23.83
N ARG A 337 4.06 9.54 -23.97
CA ARG A 337 4.91 8.71 -24.84
C ARG A 337 5.15 9.29 -26.24
N GLY A 338 4.13 9.93 -26.84
CA GLY A 338 4.26 10.56 -28.15
C GLY A 338 5.13 11.82 -28.17
N SER A 339 4.98 12.72 -27.18
CA SER A 339 5.86 13.89 -27.03
C SER A 339 7.27 13.42 -26.75
N ASN A 340 7.42 12.47 -25.82
CA ASN A 340 8.71 11.89 -25.41
C ASN A 340 9.50 11.35 -26.62
N GLN A 341 8.85 10.51 -27.44
CA GLN A 341 9.45 9.94 -28.65
C GLN A 341 9.83 11.00 -29.70
N SER A 342 9.08 12.10 -29.79
CA SER A 342 9.36 13.15 -30.76
C SER A 342 10.61 13.97 -30.42
N TYR A 343 11.02 13.99 -29.14
CA TYR A 343 12.20 14.74 -28.71
C TYR A 343 13.49 13.98 -28.91
N GLY A 344 13.52 12.66 -28.74
CA GLY A 344 14.71 11.84 -28.95
C GLY A 344 15.97 12.46 -28.32
N ASP A 345 17.00 12.68 -29.15
CA ASP A 345 18.32 13.21 -28.74
C ASP A 345 18.42 14.76 -28.82
N LEU A 346 17.29 15.50 -28.89
CA LEU A 346 17.32 16.97 -28.90
C LEU A 346 18.02 17.52 -27.64
N CYS A 347 18.67 18.68 -27.76
CA CYS A 347 19.25 19.36 -26.60
C CYS A 347 18.16 20.09 -25.79
N TYR A 348 18.50 20.48 -24.56
CA TYR A 348 17.57 21.16 -23.65
C TYR A 348 16.89 22.37 -24.30
N ASP A 349 17.68 23.24 -24.95
CA ASP A 349 17.18 24.49 -25.57
C ASP A 349 16.13 24.22 -26.65
N GLN A 350 16.17 23.05 -27.27
CA GLN A 350 15.18 22.60 -28.26
C GLN A 350 13.96 21.95 -27.58
N LYS A 351 14.14 21.26 -26.44
CA LYS A 351 13.05 20.65 -25.66
C LYS A 351 12.22 21.68 -24.88
N GLN A 352 12.88 22.67 -24.27
CA GLN A 352 12.29 23.62 -23.32
C GLN A 352 11.05 24.35 -23.89
N PRO A 353 11.03 24.87 -25.14
CA PRO A 353 9.85 25.52 -25.69
C PRO A 353 8.63 24.59 -25.78
N HIS A 354 8.85 23.28 -25.84
CA HIS A 354 7.78 22.30 -25.88
C HIS A 354 7.31 21.85 -24.50
N TYR A 355 8.05 22.09 -23.42
CA TYR A 355 7.61 21.75 -22.06
C TYR A 355 6.49 22.66 -21.54
N ILE A 356 6.29 23.84 -22.14
CA ILE A 356 5.26 24.79 -21.71
C ILE A 356 3.82 24.23 -21.78
N LYS A 357 3.58 23.24 -22.65
CA LYS A 357 2.29 22.55 -22.87
C LYS A 357 2.13 21.27 -22.06
N GLU A 358 3.15 20.88 -21.30
CA GLU A 358 3.19 19.64 -20.53
C GLU A 358 2.81 19.93 -19.05
N ASN A 359 2.94 18.92 -18.17
CA ASN A 359 2.60 19.05 -16.75
C ASN A 359 3.44 20.11 -16.02
N LEU A 360 2.98 20.53 -14.84
CA LEU A 360 3.56 21.66 -14.11
C LEU A 360 5.04 21.47 -13.74
N LEU A 361 5.54 20.24 -13.54
CA LEU A 361 6.97 20.01 -13.30
C LEU A 361 7.82 20.26 -14.54
N ALA A 362 7.38 19.80 -15.71
CA ALA A 362 8.06 20.09 -16.97
C ALA A 362 7.91 21.58 -17.33
N LYS A 363 6.69 22.10 -17.23
CA LYS A 363 6.35 23.50 -17.48
C LYS A 363 7.18 24.46 -16.65
N SER A 364 7.46 24.12 -15.37
CA SER A 364 8.26 24.95 -14.45
C SER A 364 9.69 25.24 -14.92
N LEU A 365 10.21 24.49 -15.90
CA LEU A 365 11.50 24.78 -16.54
C LEU A 365 11.45 26.07 -17.38
N CYS A 366 10.26 26.48 -17.84
CA CYS A 366 10.07 27.63 -18.73
C CYS A 366 9.76 28.92 -17.94
N PRO A 367 10.34 30.09 -18.30
CA PRO A 367 9.99 31.39 -17.69
C PRO A 367 8.49 31.71 -17.73
N LEU A 368 7.81 31.33 -18.81
CA LEU A 368 6.37 31.55 -18.98
C LEU A 368 5.49 30.83 -17.93
N ALA A 369 6.00 29.81 -17.23
CA ALA A 369 5.24 29.13 -16.18
C ALA A 369 4.93 30.03 -14.98
N TYR A 370 5.77 31.04 -14.75
CA TYR A 370 5.72 31.94 -13.59
C TYR A 370 4.94 33.23 -13.88
N MET A 371 4.76 33.56 -15.16
CA MET A 371 4.05 34.76 -15.60
C MET A 371 2.54 34.52 -15.55
N ASN A 372 1.80 35.46 -14.91
CA ASN A 372 0.34 35.42 -14.82
C ASN A 372 -0.23 34.09 -14.30
N ASN A 373 0.50 33.39 -13.43
CA ASN A 373 0.10 32.11 -12.85
C ASN A 373 0.01 32.20 -11.32
N PRO A 374 -1.02 32.87 -10.78
CA PRO A 374 -1.13 33.15 -9.35
C PRO A 374 -1.19 31.88 -8.50
N ASN A 375 -1.87 30.82 -8.97
CA ASN A 375 -1.97 29.56 -8.24
C ASN A 375 -0.60 28.87 -8.08
N PHE A 376 0.19 28.81 -9.15
CA PHE A 376 1.54 28.23 -9.07
C PHE A 376 2.46 29.05 -8.16
N ASN A 377 2.38 30.38 -8.23
CA ASN A 377 3.15 31.27 -7.35
C ASN A 377 2.71 31.15 -5.89
N GLN A 378 1.41 31.00 -5.63
CA GLN A 378 0.89 30.75 -4.30
C GLN A 378 1.38 29.42 -3.74
N LEU A 379 1.30 28.32 -4.52
CA LEU A 379 1.84 27.01 -4.15
C LEU A 379 3.32 27.12 -3.73
N ARG A 380 4.15 27.77 -4.55
CA ARG A 380 5.58 27.98 -4.26
C ARG A 380 5.79 28.66 -2.91
N ASN A 381 5.03 29.72 -2.64
CA ASN A 381 5.18 30.51 -1.42
C ASN A 381 4.66 29.78 -0.18
N VAL A 382 3.49 29.13 -0.26
CA VAL A 382 2.86 28.44 0.88
C VAL A 382 3.69 27.24 1.34
N PHE A 383 4.25 26.49 0.40
CA PHE A 383 5.00 25.27 0.69
C PHE A 383 6.52 25.45 0.65
N GLY A 384 7.01 26.68 0.45
CA GLY A 384 8.44 26.99 0.38
C GLY A 384 9.18 26.25 -0.74
N LEU A 385 8.55 26.06 -1.90
CA LEU A 385 9.10 25.27 -3.01
C LEU A 385 9.98 26.16 -3.91
N PRO A 386 11.30 25.90 -4.01
CA PRO A 386 12.24 26.74 -4.75
C PRO A 386 12.20 26.49 -6.26
N PHE A 387 11.00 26.42 -6.84
CA PHE A 387 10.83 26.38 -8.29
C PHE A 387 11.43 27.65 -8.92
N LYS A 388 12.21 27.48 -9.98
CA LYS A 388 12.72 28.55 -10.82
C LYS A 388 12.75 28.13 -12.29
N PRO A 389 12.68 29.07 -13.24
CA PRO A 389 12.95 28.76 -14.64
C PRO A 389 14.45 28.45 -14.81
N HIS A 390 14.77 27.69 -15.85
CA HIS A 390 16.13 27.29 -16.16
C HIS A 390 16.41 27.63 -17.63
N ASP A 391 17.08 28.74 -17.92
CA ASP A 391 17.32 29.16 -19.33
C ASP A 391 18.34 28.25 -20.03
N SER A 392 19.29 27.69 -19.26
CA SER A 392 20.12 26.55 -19.63
C SER A 392 19.93 25.45 -18.60
N PHE A 393 20.31 24.21 -18.92
CA PHE A 393 20.15 23.07 -18.02
C PHE A 393 21.46 22.29 -17.88
N LYS A 394 22.21 22.65 -16.84
CA LYS A 394 23.55 22.21 -16.49
C LYS A 394 23.54 21.47 -15.15
N LYS A 395 24.70 20.98 -14.69
CA LYS A 395 24.80 20.12 -13.50
C LYS A 395 24.15 20.73 -12.26
N GLN A 396 24.33 22.03 -12.05
CA GLN A 396 23.72 22.75 -10.93
C GLN A 396 22.19 22.72 -10.96
N ASP A 397 21.58 22.79 -12.15
CA ASP A 397 20.12 22.77 -12.31
C ASP A 397 19.53 21.42 -11.92
N VAL A 398 20.25 20.32 -12.19
CA VAL A 398 19.90 18.97 -11.72
C VAL A 398 19.91 18.93 -10.19
N ASP A 399 20.92 19.50 -9.54
CA ASP A 399 21.05 19.49 -8.07
C ASP A 399 19.96 20.33 -7.38
N GLU A 400 19.64 21.50 -7.95
CA GLU A 400 18.56 22.36 -7.46
C GLU A 400 17.20 21.68 -7.61
N ARG A 401 16.96 20.98 -8.73
CA ARG A 401 15.72 20.22 -8.91
C ARG A 401 15.66 18.97 -8.04
N GLN A 402 16.78 18.29 -7.79
CA GLN A 402 16.84 17.19 -6.82
C GLN A 402 16.42 17.69 -5.43
N SER A 403 16.94 18.86 -5.03
CA SER A 403 16.61 19.51 -3.77
C SER A 403 15.13 19.95 -3.71
N LEU A 404 14.60 20.51 -4.80
CA LEU A 404 13.17 20.82 -4.92
C LEU A 404 12.31 19.57 -4.73
N TYR A 405 12.64 18.46 -5.41
CA TYR A 405 11.89 17.21 -5.30
C TYR A 405 11.95 16.62 -3.90
N LYS A 406 13.07 16.73 -3.21
CA LYS A 406 13.20 16.36 -1.78
C LYS A 406 12.21 17.15 -0.91
N ILE A 407 12.13 18.47 -1.07
CA ILE A 407 11.19 19.32 -0.30
C ILE A 407 9.74 18.94 -0.62
N ILE A 408 9.42 18.66 -1.89
CA ILE A 408 8.08 18.19 -2.27
C ILE A 408 7.77 16.85 -1.58
N CYS A 409 8.70 15.90 -1.59
CA CYS A 409 8.55 14.63 -0.89
C CYS A 409 8.28 14.82 0.61
N GLU A 410 8.99 15.73 1.27
CA GLU A 410 8.80 16.05 2.70
C GLU A 410 7.40 16.61 3.00
N ASN A 411 6.80 17.33 2.05
CA ASN A 411 5.43 17.82 2.16
C ASN A 411 4.38 16.71 1.92
N ILE A 412 4.57 15.86 0.91
CA ILE A 412 3.63 14.76 0.59
C ILE A 412 3.62 13.70 1.71
N TRP A 413 4.82 13.34 2.18
CA TRP A 413 5.06 12.24 3.12
C TRP A 413 5.59 12.76 4.46
N ASN A 414 4.91 13.77 5.00
CA ASN A 414 5.22 14.34 6.30
C ASN A 414 5.03 13.27 7.40
N GLN A 415 5.98 13.21 8.35
CA GLN A 415 5.95 12.28 9.48
C GLN A 415 4.80 12.55 10.47
N ASN A 416 4.29 13.79 10.52
CA ASN A 416 3.10 14.14 11.28
C ASN A 416 1.88 13.78 10.44
N LEU A 417 1.30 12.62 10.73
CA LEU A 417 0.17 12.07 9.99
C LEU A 417 -1.14 12.81 10.26
#